data_AF-A0A1S1EBI1-F1
#
_entry.id   AF-A0A1S1EBI1-F1
#
_cell.length_a   1.000
_cell.length_b   1.000
_cell.length_c   1.000
_cell.angle_alpha   90.00
_cell.angle_beta   90.00
_cell.angle_gamma   90.00
#
_symmetry.space_group_name_H-M   'P 1'
#
loop_
_entity.id
_entity.type
_entity.pdbx_description
1 polymer ?
#
loop_
_entity_poly.entity_id
_entity_poly.type
_entity_poly.pdbx_seq_one_letter_code
_entity_poly.pdbx_strand_id
1 'polypeptide(L)'
;MVAGLRHADRVGLVKNIKHKRTRPYRPQTNGKIERFHRTLVDGWAYERCYTSEAERRGELDGWLHYYNHHRPHTACGNQPPFSRLTGIEAKSTARQP
;
A
#
# COMPACT_ATOMS: atom_id res chain seq x y z
N MET A 1 -13.01 2.12 -36.69
CA MET A 1 -13.29 1.18 -35.58
C MET A 1 -12.00 0.97 -34.80
N VAL A 2 -12.02 1.26 -33.50
CA VAL A 2 -10.85 1.42 -32.60
C VAL A 2 -10.53 0.11 -31.88
N ALA A 3 -9.24 -0.20 -31.71
CA ALA A 3 -8.73 -0.76 -30.45
C ALA A 3 -7.21 -0.58 -30.38
N GLY A 4 -6.77 0.54 -29.80
CA GLY A 4 -5.37 0.81 -29.52
C GLY A 4 -4.81 -0.18 -28.50
N LEU A 5 -3.68 -0.79 -28.84
CA LEU A 5 -2.76 -1.42 -27.89
C LEU A 5 -2.45 -0.42 -26.77
N ARG A 6 -2.88 -0.72 -25.54
CA ARG A 6 -2.46 0.05 -24.36
C ARG A 6 -1.27 -0.66 -23.73
N HIS A 7 -0.20 0.09 -23.52
CA HIS A 7 1.13 -0.24 -22.98
C HIS A 7 1.19 -1.04 -21.65
N ALA A 8 0.07 -1.54 -21.11
CA ALA A 8 -0.07 -2.01 -19.73
C ALA A 8 -0.01 -3.53 -19.54
N ASP A 9 0.33 -4.31 -20.57
CA ASP A 9 0.28 -5.78 -20.51
C ASP A 9 1.60 -6.44 -20.05
N ARG A 10 2.59 -5.66 -19.62
CA ARG A 10 3.95 -6.16 -19.36
C ARG A 10 4.39 -6.08 -17.90
N VAL A 11 3.65 -6.69 -16.99
CA VAL A 11 4.18 -7.11 -15.67
C VAL A 11 3.55 -8.46 -15.28
N GLY A 12 3.89 -9.50 -16.03
CA GLY A 12 3.41 -10.88 -15.85
C GLY A 12 4.48 -11.81 -15.28
N LEU A 13 5.25 -11.39 -14.28
CA LEU A 13 6.29 -12.23 -13.66
C LEU A 13 6.00 -12.58 -12.20
N VAL A 14 4.75 -12.96 -11.91
CA VAL A 14 4.43 -13.83 -10.76
C VAL A 14 3.41 -14.84 -11.27
N LYS A 15 3.82 -16.11 -11.39
CA LYS A 15 3.01 -17.16 -12.01
C LYS A 15 1.70 -17.31 -11.21
N ASN A 16 0.56 -17.00 -11.84
CA ASN A 16 -0.83 -17.05 -11.34
C ASN A 16 -1.47 -15.79 -10.73
N ILE A 17 -0.93 -14.58 -10.93
CA ILE A 17 -1.67 -13.34 -10.57
C ILE A 17 -2.56 -12.87 -11.73
N LYS A 18 -3.88 -12.77 -11.49
CA LYS A 18 -4.84 -12.17 -12.45
C LYS A 18 -4.99 -10.67 -12.21
N HIS A 19 -4.62 -9.85 -13.18
CA HIS A 19 -4.86 -8.42 -13.14
C HIS A 19 -6.37 -8.11 -13.15
N LYS A 20 -6.87 -7.40 -12.14
CA LYS A 20 -8.24 -6.89 -12.08
C LYS A 20 -8.21 -5.36 -12.11
N ARG A 21 -8.97 -4.76 -13.02
CA ARG A 21 -9.15 -3.30 -13.10
C ARG A 21 -10.45 -2.89 -12.41
N THR A 22 -10.41 -1.73 -11.76
CA THR A 22 -11.61 -1.06 -11.25
C THR A 22 -12.55 -0.74 -12.40
N ARG A 23 -13.83 -1.10 -12.27
CA ARG A 23 -14.83 -0.77 -13.28
C ARG A 23 -15.10 0.74 -13.26
N PRO A 24 -15.24 1.40 -14.42
CA PRO A 24 -15.67 2.79 -14.48
C PRO A 24 -16.94 3.02 -13.66
N TYR A 25 -17.03 4.19 -13.01
CA TYR A 25 -18.15 4.62 -12.18
C TYR A 25 -18.44 3.73 -10.95
N ARG A 26 -17.47 2.93 -10.49
CA ARG A 26 -17.56 2.13 -9.25
C ARG A 26 -16.45 2.42 -8.24
N PRO A 27 -16.36 3.67 -7.73
CA PRO A 27 -15.28 4.09 -6.83
C PRO A 27 -15.27 3.35 -5.49
N GLN A 28 -16.40 2.75 -5.08
CA GLN A 28 -16.53 2.05 -3.80
C GLN A 28 -15.54 0.90 -3.66
N THR A 29 -15.11 0.31 -4.78
CA THR A 29 -14.14 -0.80 -4.80
C THR A 29 -12.70 -0.33 -4.53
N ASN A 30 -12.42 0.96 -4.66
CA ASN A 30 -11.09 1.54 -4.54
C ASN A 30 -10.88 2.28 -3.19
N GLY A 31 -11.93 2.42 -2.38
CA GLY A 31 -11.90 3.26 -1.18
C GLY A 31 -10.84 2.86 -0.14
N LYS A 32 -10.43 1.58 -0.09
CA LYS A 32 -9.34 1.14 0.80
C LYS A 32 -7.99 1.72 0.39
N ILE A 33 -7.63 1.62 -0.90
CA ILE A 33 -6.36 2.12 -1.39
C ILE A 33 -6.35 3.65 -1.43
N GLU A 34 -7.48 4.29 -1.75
CA GLU A 34 -7.60 5.75 -1.70
C GLU A 34 -7.41 6.28 -0.27
N ARG A 35 -8.02 5.62 0.72
CA ARG A 35 -7.81 5.98 2.13
C ARG A 35 -6.36 5.75 2.55
N PHE A 36 -5.73 4.67 2.12
CA PHE A 36 -4.31 4.42 2.36
C PHE A 36 -3.44 5.52 1.75
N HIS A 37 -3.62 5.86 0.47
CA HIS A 37 -2.84 6.90 -0.21
C HIS A 37 -2.96 8.26 0.47
N ARG A 38 -4.17 8.65 0.90
CA ARG A 38 -4.33 9.90 1.67
C ARG A 38 -3.51 9.86 2.96
N THR A 39 -3.62 8.80 3.76
CA THR A 39 -2.84 8.66 5.01
C THR A 39 -1.34 8.58 4.76
N LEU A 40 -0.90 7.95 3.67
CA LEU A 40 0.51 7.90 3.25
C LEU A 40 1.04 9.29 2.90
N VAL A 41 0.27 10.06 2.17
CA VAL A 41 0.64 11.42 1.80
C VAL A 41 0.75 12.31 3.04
N ASP A 42 -0.28 12.28 3.90
CA ASP A 42 -0.33 13.10 5.11
C ASP A 42 0.75 12.69 6.13
N GLY A 43 0.97 11.38 6.30
CA GLY A 43 1.81 10.83 7.35
C GLY A 43 3.26 10.57 6.96
N TRP A 44 3.58 10.42 5.68
CA TRP A 44 4.96 10.21 5.23
C TRP A 44 5.42 11.34 4.33
N ALA A 45 4.66 11.64 3.27
CA ALA A 45 5.15 12.57 2.25
C ALA A 45 5.25 14.01 2.78
N TYR A 46 4.34 14.42 3.67
CA TYR A 46 4.22 15.80 4.14
C TYR A 46 4.23 15.96 5.67
N GLU A 47 4.55 14.91 6.43
CA GLU A 47 4.63 15.00 7.89
C GLU A 47 5.71 15.99 8.36
N ARG A 48 6.83 16.06 7.62
CA ARG A 48 7.95 16.95 7.91
C ARG A 48 8.58 17.49 6.63
N CYS A 49 9.36 18.57 6.77
CA CYS A 49 10.21 19.05 5.69
C CYS A 49 11.43 18.14 5.55
N TYR A 50 11.56 17.48 4.39
CA TYR A 50 12.74 16.71 4.04
C TYR A 50 13.76 17.59 3.33
N THR A 51 15.04 17.36 3.58
CA THR A 51 16.13 18.09 2.94
C THR A 51 16.46 17.55 1.53
N SER A 52 16.07 16.31 1.24
CA SER A 52 16.22 15.69 -0.07
C SER A 52 15.16 14.62 -0.35
N GLU A 53 14.98 14.27 -1.62
CA GLU A 53 14.13 13.15 -1.99
C GLU A 53 14.68 11.80 -1.49
N ALA A 54 16.01 11.65 -1.44
CA ALA A 54 16.66 10.45 -0.94
C ALA A 54 16.33 10.21 0.54
N GLU A 55 16.38 11.28 1.35
CA GLU A 55 15.95 11.24 2.75
C GLU A 55 14.48 10.81 2.85
N ARG A 56 13.58 11.48 2.12
CA ARG A 56 12.16 11.13 2.12
C ARG A 56 11.90 9.67 1.73
N ARG A 57 12.59 9.15 0.71
CA ARG A 57 12.49 7.74 0.31
C ARG A 57 13.03 6.79 1.38
N GLY A 58 14.09 7.17 2.08
CA GLY A 58 14.68 6.38 3.17
C GLY A 58 13.73 6.14 4.34
N GLU A 59 12.85 7.11 4.61
CA GLU A 59 11.87 7.04 5.71
C GLU A 59 10.62 6.22 5.37
N LEU A 60 10.40 5.91 4.08
CA LEU A 60 9.18 5.24 3.63
C LEU A 60 9.00 3.86 4.28
N ASP A 61 10.07 3.08 4.39
CA ASP A 61 10.01 1.73 4.96
C ASP A 61 9.62 1.75 6.44
N GLY A 62 10.25 2.64 7.21
CA GLY A 62 9.92 2.85 8.62
C GLY A 62 8.47 3.28 8.82
N TRP A 63 7.99 4.21 7.99
CA TRP A 63 6.59 4.63 8.03
C TRP A 63 5.62 3.50 7.67
N LEU A 64 5.92 2.70 6.64
CA LEU A 64 5.10 1.54 6.25
C LEU A 64 5.05 0.49 7.37
N HIS A 65 6.17 0.25 8.04
CA HIS A 65 6.22 -0.65 9.20
C HIS A 65 5.34 -0.13 10.35
N TYR A 66 5.43 1.16 10.67
CA TYR A 66 4.54 1.78 11.65
C TYR A 66 3.06 1.65 11.26
N TYR A 67 2.71 2.02 10.01
CA TYR A 67 1.32 1.96 9.53
C TYR A 67 0.74 0.54 9.62
N ASN A 68 1.49 -0.47 9.16
CA ASN A 68 0.99 -1.83 9.10
C ASN A 68 0.95 -2.53 10.46
N HIS A 69 1.93 -2.28 11.33
CA HIS A 69 2.13 -3.07 12.56
C HIS A 69 1.77 -2.34 13.86
N HIS A 70 1.69 -1.01 13.86
CA HIS A 70 1.57 -0.23 15.11
C HIS A 70 0.41 0.76 15.11
N ARG A 71 0.10 1.37 13.96
CA ARG A 71 -0.94 2.40 13.88
C ARG A 71 -2.31 1.79 14.22
N PRO A 72 -3.06 2.34 15.20
CA PRO A 72 -4.39 1.84 15.52
C PRO A 72 -5.41 2.26 14.45
N HIS A 73 -6.27 1.32 14.04
CA HIS A 73 -7.33 1.58 13.05
C HIS A 73 -8.70 1.30 13.66
N THR A 74 -9.57 2.31 13.74
CA THR A 74 -10.94 2.17 14.26
C THR A 74 -11.74 1.12 13.47
N ALA A 75 -11.57 1.11 12.15
CA ALA A 75 -12.17 0.11 11.28
C ALA A 75 -11.71 -1.33 11.61
N CYS A 76 -10.63 -1.51 12.37
CA CYS A 76 -10.02 -2.76 12.82
C CYS A 76 -10.15 -2.98 14.35
N GLY A 77 -11.08 -2.30 15.03
CA GLY A 77 -11.22 -2.44 16.49
C GLY A 77 -10.03 -1.86 17.25
N ASN A 78 -9.44 -0.77 16.74
CA ASN A 78 -8.23 -0.12 17.24
C ASN A 78 -6.96 -0.98 17.19
N GLN A 79 -6.99 -2.09 16.46
CA GLN A 79 -5.82 -2.91 16.15
C GLN A 79 -5.12 -2.42 14.87
N PRO A 80 -3.83 -2.73 14.70
CA PRO A 80 -3.12 -2.42 13.46
C PRO A 80 -3.66 -3.19 12.26
N PRO A 81 -3.48 -2.69 11.02
CA PRO A 81 -3.93 -3.37 9.80
C PRO A 81 -3.45 -4.82 9.69
N PHE A 82 -2.23 -5.12 10.15
CA PHE A 82 -1.66 -6.47 10.13
C PHE A 82 -2.50 -7.49 10.92
N SER A 83 -3.21 -7.07 11.97
CA SER A 83 -4.04 -7.96 12.79
C SER A 83 -5.21 -8.60 12.01
N ARG A 84 -5.52 -8.12 10.80
CA ARG A 84 -6.56 -8.69 9.92
C ARG A 84 -6.04 -9.70 8.91
N LEU A 85 -4.72 -9.91 8.83
CA LEU A 85 -4.12 -10.90 7.97
C LEU A 85 -4.28 -12.28 8.60
N THR A 86 -5.42 -12.92 8.37
CA THR A 86 -5.67 -14.29 8.81
C THR A 86 -5.16 -15.28 7.75
N GLY A 87 -4.43 -16.32 8.18
CA GLY A 87 -3.99 -17.42 7.30
C GLY A 87 -2.73 -17.13 6.47
N ILE A 88 -1.98 -16.06 6.76
CA ILE A 88 -0.66 -15.82 6.18
C ILE A 88 0.35 -16.22 7.26
N GLU A 89 1.08 -17.32 7.06
CA GLU A 89 2.20 -17.65 7.95
C GLU A 89 3.16 -16.47 7.97
N ALA A 90 3.30 -15.84 9.14
CA ALA A 90 4.22 -14.75 9.34
C ALA A 90 5.65 -15.28 9.24
N LYS A 91 6.17 -15.41 8.02
CA LYS A 91 7.62 -15.42 7.79
C LYS A 91 8.13 -14.01 8.00
N SER A 92 8.09 -13.55 9.25
CA SER A 92 8.91 -12.44 9.68
C SER A 92 10.36 -12.93 9.59
N THR A 93 11.01 -12.67 8.46
CA THR A 93 12.47 -12.56 8.42
C THR A 93 12.81 -11.41 9.35
N ALA A 94 12.97 -11.72 10.63
CA ALA A 94 13.61 -10.83 11.57
C ALA A 94 15.03 -10.62 11.06
N ARG A 95 15.26 -9.46 10.45
CA ARG A 95 16.58 -8.86 10.45
C ARG A 95 16.41 -7.45 11.00
N GLN A 96 16.43 -7.38 12.32
CA GLN A 96 16.89 -6.19 13.02
C GLN A 96 18.28 -6.51 13.60
N PRO A 97 19.16 -5.50 13.71
CA PRO A 97 20.60 -5.66 13.93
C PRO A 97 20.95 -6.42 15.22
#